data_AF-A0A8B9RDM6-F1
#
_entry.id   AF-A0A8B9RDM6-F1
#
_cell.length_a   1.000
_cell.length_b   1.000
_cell.length_c   1.000
_cell.angle_alpha   90.00
_cell.angle_beta   90.00
_cell.angle_gamma   90.00
#
_symmetry.space_group_name_H-M   'P 1'
#
loop_
_entity.id
_entity.type
_entity.pdbx_description
1 polymer ?
#
loop_
_entity_poly.entity_id
_entity_poly.type
_entity_poly.pdbx_seq_one_letter_code
_entity_poly.pdbx_strand_id
1 'polypeptide(L)'
;MKIASFNVRRLGLSKLSDKNVVKYLIKIVSRYSIIVILEVVDKTGKAMARFLQELNRSNKKNPYSMVVSSSLGRTTYKEQFVCLYRKDQAKLVDTYQYEDNQEGDEDAFSREPFILRFSLPSTSKYPDDMETPTPVISLFLQIKALNDNIFIWNWLNC
;
A
#
# COMPACT_ATOMS: atom_id res chain seq x y z
N MET A 1 -10.96 11.36 1.49
CA MET A 1 -10.14 10.14 1.34
C MET A 1 -8.83 10.34 2.07
N LYS A 2 -8.33 9.35 2.82
CA LYS A 2 -7.04 9.43 3.54
C LYS A 2 -6.11 8.31 3.08
N ILE A 3 -4.87 8.64 2.77
CA ILE A 3 -3.88 7.68 2.26
C ILE A 3 -2.68 7.71 3.21
N ALA A 4 -2.09 6.55 3.50
CA ALA A 4 -0.88 6.47 4.29
C ALA A 4 -0.02 5.27 3.91
N SER A 5 1.22 5.28 4.42
CA SER A 5 2.03 4.08 4.57
C SER A 5 2.38 3.89 6.04
N PHE A 6 2.66 2.65 6.42
CA PHE A 6 3.02 2.33 7.79
C PHE A 6 4.02 1.17 7.81
N ASN A 7 5.25 1.47 8.23
CA ASN A 7 6.24 0.43 8.48
C ASN A 7 5.94 -0.23 9.83
N VAL A 8 5.61 -1.52 9.79
CA VAL A 8 5.41 -2.34 10.99
C VAL A 8 6.53 -3.36 11.05
N ARG A 9 7.62 -3.01 11.75
CA ARG A 9 8.85 -3.81 11.84
C ARG A 9 8.60 -5.31 11.85
N ARG A 10 9.05 -6.06 10.85
CA ARG A 10 8.90 -7.53 10.77
C ARG A 10 7.46 -8.02 11.07
N LEU A 11 6.46 -7.48 10.38
CA LEU A 11 5.06 -7.89 10.57
C LEU A 11 4.83 -9.29 10.00
N GLY A 12 4.57 -10.26 10.86
CA GLY A 12 4.27 -11.63 10.47
C GLY A 12 3.44 -12.37 11.53
N LEU A 13 3.35 -13.70 11.41
CA LEU A 13 2.52 -14.55 12.29
C LEU A 13 2.76 -14.31 13.78
N SER A 14 4.03 -14.23 14.20
CA SER A 14 4.38 -14.03 15.62
C SER A 14 3.81 -12.70 16.15
N LYS A 15 3.98 -11.61 15.40
CA LYS A 15 3.47 -10.29 15.81
C LYS A 15 1.94 -10.23 15.79
N LEU A 16 1.32 -10.87 14.80
CA LEU A 16 -0.14 -10.92 14.66
C LEU A 16 -0.81 -11.95 15.59
N SER A 17 -0.05 -12.73 16.36
CA SER A 17 -0.60 -13.56 17.44
C SER A 17 -0.89 -12.77 18.72
N ASP A 18 -0.29 -11.59 18.89
CA ASP A 18 -0.56 -10.70 20.01
C ASP A 18 -1.85 -9.91 19.77
N LYS A 19 -2.88 -10.19 20.59
CA LYS A 19 -4.20 -9.54 20.51
C LYS A 19 -4.14 -8.03 20.72
N ASN A 20 -3.22 -7.53 21.55
CA ASN A 20 -3.06 -6.10 21.76
C ASN A 20 -2.48 -5.42 20.51
N VAL A 21 -1.48 -6.05 19.87
CA VAL A 21 -0.92 -5.57 18.61
C VAL A 21 -1.99 -5.52 17.53
N VAL A 22 -2.75 -6.61 17.35
CA VAL A 22 -3.85 -6.65 16.36
C VAL A 22 -4.88 -5.56 16.64
N LYS A 23 -5.28 -5.36 17.91
CA LYS A 23 -6.21 -4.30 18.32
C LYS A 23 -5.73 -2.91 17.91
N TYR A 24 -4.45 -2.58 18.14
CA TYR A 24 -3.91 -1.28 17.77
C TYR A 24 -3.72 -1.14 16.26
N LEU A 25 -3.26 -2.18 15.56
CA LEU A 25 -3.14 -2.18 14.10
C LEU A 25 -4.50 -1.95 13.43
N ILE A 26 -5.57 -2.60 13.90
CA ILE A 26 -6.93 -2.37 13.40
C ILE A 26 -7.32 -0.90 13.59
N LYS A 27 -7.08 -0.32 14.79
CA LYS A 27 -7.38 1.09 15.06
C LYS A 27 -6.61 2.03 14.12
N ILE A 28 -5.34 1.75 13.84
CA ILE A 28 -4.51 2.58 12.95
C ILE A 28 -4.99 2.45 11.51
N VAL A 29 -5.09 1.23 10.98
CA VAL A 29 -5.51 0.94 9.60
C VAL A 29 -6.89 1.51 9.31
N SER A 30 -7.84 1.39 10.26
CA SER A 30 -9.22 1.85 10.08
C SER A 30 -9.36 3.36 9.82
N ARG A 31 -8.33 4.17 10.08
CA ARG A 31 -8.32 5.62 9.85
C ARG A 31 -8.15 6.00 8.37
N TYR A 32 -7.73 5.07 7.53
CA TYR A 32 -7.33 5.35 6.15
C TYR A 32 -8.30 4.73 5.14
N SER A 33 -8.37 5.33 3.96
CA SER A 33 -9.06 4.80 2.79
C SER A 33 -8.18 3.79 2.06
N ILE A 34 -6.89 4.10 1.95
CA ILE A 34 -5.85 3.27 1.38
C ILE A 34 -4.64 3.34 2.31
N ILE A 35 -4.07 2.20 2.69
CA ILE A 35 -2.84 2.15 3.48
C ILE A 35 -1.92 1.05 2.97
N VAL A 36 -0.63 1.37 2.83
CA VAL A 36 0.42 0.40 2.50
C VAL A 36 1.21 0.05 3.75
N ILE A 37 1.19 -1.23 4.14
CA ILE A 37 1.97 -1.77 5.25
C ILE A 37 3.30 -2.30 4.70
N LEU A 38 4.40 -1.88 5.31
CA LEU A 38 5.77 -2.26 4.94
C LEU A 38 6.32 -3.30 5.92
N GLU A 39 7.44 -3.92 5.53
CA GLU A 39 8.14 -4.97 6.29
C GLU A 39 7.26 -6.18 6.64
N VAL A 40 6.37 -6.58 5.74
CA VAL A 40 5.56 -7.78 5.94
C VAL A 40 6.39 -9.02 5.64
N VAL A 41 6.50 -9.92 6.61
CA VAL A 41 7.22 -11.19 6.50
C VAL A 41 6.20 -12.32 6.65
N ASP A 42 5.51 -12.65 5.56
CA ASP A 42 4.42 -13.63 5.55
C ASP A 42 4.44 -14.54 4.31
N LYS A 43 5.47 -15.40 4.22
CA LYS A 43 5.66 -16.35 3.10
C LYS A 43 4.43 -17.21 2.77
N THR A 44 3.56 -17.46 3.75
CA THR A 44 2.37 -18.32 3.56
C THR A 44 1.09 -17.55 3.26
N GLY A 45 1.10 -16.22 3.38
CA GLY A 45 -0.08 -15.35 3.33
C GLY A 45 -1.06 -15.51 4.50
N LYS A 46 -0.81 -16.44 5.43
CA LYS A 46 -1.73 -16.77 6.52
C LYS A 46 -1.82 -15.65 7.56
N ALA A 47 -0.75 -14.92 7.81
CA ALA A 47 -0.74 -13.86 8.80
C ALA A 47 -1.64 -12.71 8.35
N MET A 48 -1.45 -12.24 7.12
CA MET A 48 -2.21 -11.12 6.57
C MET A 48 -3.65 -11.49 6.21
N ALA A 49 -3.91 -12.74 5.79
CA ALA A 49 -5.28 -13.22 5.63
C ALA A 49 -6.07 -13.20 6.96
N ARG A 50 -5.45 -13.64 8.07
CA ARG A 50 -6.06 -13.55 9.41
C ARG A 50 -6.26 -12.10 9.84
N PHE A 51 -5.27 -11.24 9.61
CA PHE A 51 -5.40 -9.81 9.95
C PHE A 51 -6.54 -9.13 9.17
N LEU A 52 -6.66 -9.40 7.87
CA LEU A 52 -7.76 -8.87 7.04
C LEU A 52 -9.13 -9.34 7.55
N GLN A 53 -9.25 -10.58 8.00
CA GLN A 53 -10.48 -11.10 8.59
C GLN A 53 -10.88 -10.32 9.85
N GLU A 54 -9.95 -10.11 10.79
CA GLU A 54 -10.20 -9.34 12.02
C GLU A 54 -10.49 -7.86 11.74
N LEU A 55 -9.77 -7.27 10.78
CA LEU A 55 -9.99 -5.91 10.31
C LEU A 55 -11.42 -5.74 9.77
N ASN A 56 -11.88 -6.67 8.93
CA ASN A 56 -13.21 -6.61 8.33
C ASN A 56 -14.33 -6.96 9.32
N ARG A 57 -14.07 -7.79 10.35
CA ARG A 57 -14.98 -7.97 11.49
C ARG A 57 -15.25 -6.66 12.23
N SER A 58 -14.22 -5.80 12.33
CA SER A 58 -14.31 -4.48 12.97
C SER A 58 -14.85 -3.38 12.06
N ASN A 59 -14.80 -3.57 10.73
CA ASN A 59 -15.19 -2.59 9.71
C ASN A 59 -16.31 -3.13 8.77
N LYS A 60 -17.38 -3.69 9.35
CA LYS A 60 -18.44 -4.38 8.58
C LYS A 60 -19.11 -3.50 7.51
N LYS A 61 -19.28 -2.20 7.77
CA LYS A 61 -19.97 -1.27 6.85
C LYS A 61 -19.12 -0.87 5.64
N ASN A 62 -17.79 -0.92 5.78
CA ASN A 62 -16.84 -0.45 4.78
C ASN A 62 -15.62 -1.39 4.75
N PRO A 63 -15.80 -2.65 4.33
CA PRO A 63 -14.74 -3.66 4.41
C PRO A 63 -13.55 -3.32 3.51
N TYR A 64 -12.38 -3.77 3.94
CA TYR A 64 -11.14 -3.67 3.20
C TYR A 64 -10.97 -4.84 2.22
N SER A 65 -10.33 -4.52 1.10
CA SER A 65 -9.61 -5.47 0.25
C SER A 65 -8.13 -5.40 0.54
N MET A 66 -7.41 -6.42 0.09
CA MET A 66 -5.97 -6.52 0.25
C MET A 66 -5.32 -6.92 -1.06
N VAL A 67 -4.19 -6.30 -1.37
CA VAL A 67 -3.28 -6.74 -2.43
C VAL A 67 -1.86 -6.79 -1.86
N VAL A 68 -1.08 -7.77 -2.29
CA VAL A 68 0.24 -8.08 -1.73
C VAL A 68 1.25 -8.12 -2.87
N SER A 69 2.43 -7.55 -2.66
CA SER A 69 3.53 -7.61 -3.61
C SER A 69 4.19 -8.99 -3.65
N SER A 70 5.10 -9.16 -4.60
CA SER A 70 6.11 -10.23 -4.57
C SER A 70 6.93 -10.18 -3.28
N SER A 71 7.59 -11.29 -2.94
CA SER A 71 8.50 -11.37 -1.78
C SER A 71 9.90 -10.94 -2.21
N LEU A 72 10.35 -9.79 -1.69
CA LEU A 72 11.52 -9.05 -2.17
C LEU A 72 12.62 -8.99 -1.11
N GLY A 73 13.87 -8.85 -1.55
CA GLY A 73 15.05 -8.86 -0.68
C GLY A 73 16.20 -9.56 -1.39
N ARG A 74 17.46 -9.18 -1.13
CA ARG A 74 18.62 -9.85 -1.77
C ARG A 74 19.04 -11.14 -1.07
N THR A 75 18.72 -11.29 0.22
CA THR A 75 19.15 -12.43 1.04
C THR A 75 18.01 -13.42 1.31
N THR A 76 18.19 -14.32 2.27
CA THR A 76 17.15 -15.23 2.77
C THR A 76 16.02 -14.49 3.50
N TYR A 77 16.31 -13.28 3.99
CA TYR A 77 15.32 -12.38 4.56
C TYR A 77 14.58 -11.66 3.43
N LYS A 78 13.28 -11.91 3.34
CA LYS A 78 12.41 -11.33 2.31
C LYS A 78 11.19 -10.68 2.95
N GLU A 79 10.76 -9.58 2.36
CA GLU A 79 9.65 -8.75 2.80
C GLU A 79 8.63 -8.57 1.68
N GLN A 80 7.43 -8.16 2.04
CA GLN A 80 6.34 -7.84 1.11
C GLN A 80 5.74 -6.48 1.49
N PHE A 81 5.21 -5.82 0.49
CA PHE A 81 4.32 -4.68 0.62
C PHE A 81 2.87 -5.19 0.62
N VAL A 82 2.06 -4.72 1.56
CA VAL A 82 0.64 -5.06 1.61
C VAL A 82 -0.18 -3.78 1.56
N CYS A 83 -0.98 -3.63 0.52
CA CYS A 83 -1.94 -2.54 0.44
C CYS A 83 -3.33 -3.01 0.89
N LEU A 84 -3.92 -2.26 1.81
CA LEU A 84 -5.29 -2.41 2.26
C LEU A 84 -6.08 -1.19 1.78
N TYR A 85 -7.21 -1.42 1.12
CA TYR A 85 -8.04 -0.34 0.59
C TYR A 85 -9.53 -0.62 0.74
N ARG A 86 -10.33 0.44 0.92
CA ARG A 86 -11.79 0.36 1.04
C ARG A 86 -12.46 0.31 -0.34
N LYS A 87 -13.22 -0.74 -0.64
CA LYS A 87 -13.82 -0.99 -1.98
C LYS A 87 -14.80 0.11 -2.41
N ASP A 88 -15.48 0.74 -1.44
CA ASP A 88 -16.43 1.83 -1.66
C ASP A 88 -15.74 3.17 -1.99
N GLN A 89 -14.42 3.27 -1.79
CA GLN A 89 -13.67 4.52 -1.94
C GLN A 89 -12.60 4.47 -3.02
N ALA A 90 -12.10 3.29 -3.37
CA ALA A 90 -11.09 3.12 -4.40
C ALA A 90 -11.22 1.74 -5.07
N LYS A 91 -11.08 1.73 -6.39
CA LYS A 91 -11.03 0.51 -7.20
C LYS A 91 -9.60 0.30 -7.66
N LEU A 92 -8.97 -0.80 -7.26
CA LEU A 92 -7.68 -1.20 -7.82
C LEU A 92 -7.89 -1.59 -9.29
N VAL A 93 -7.21 -0.88 -10.19
CA VAL A 93 -7.30 -1.11 -11.64
C VAL A 93 -6.12 -1.93 -12.12
N ASP A 94 -4.96 -1.71 -11.52
CA ASP A 94 -3.72 -2.30 -12.01
C ASP A 94 -2.65 -2.38 -10.92
N THR A 95 -1.71 -3.29 -11.13
CA THR A 95 -0.54 -3.48 -10.27
C THR A 95 0.67 -3.80 -11.11
N TYR A 96 1.80 -3.19 -10.76
CA TYR A 96 3.07 -3.48 -11.41
C TYR A 96 4.16 -3.58 -10.35
N GLN A 97 4.99 -4.62 -10.42
CA GLN A 97 6.19 -4.75 -9.61
C GLN A 97 7.34 -4.30 -10.51
N TYR A 98 8.05 -3.25 -10.11
CA TYR A 98 9.20 -2.79 -10.89
C TYR A 98 10.21 -3.92 -11.04
N GLU A 99 10.74 -4.09 -12.25
CA GLU A 99 11.78 -5.06 -12.55
C GLU A 99 13.06 -4.29 -12.87
N ASP A 100 14.13 -4.57 -12.13
CA ASP A 100 15.45 -3.96 -12.32
C ASP A 100 16.32 -4.87 -13.20
N ASN A 101 15.81 -5.17 -14.40
CA ASN A 101 16.36 -6.19 -15.32
C ASN A 101 16.82 -5.63 -16.67
N GLN A 102 16.95 -4.31 -16.81
CA GLN A 102 17.38 -3.70 -18.06
C GLN A 102 18.91 -3.72 -18.18
N GLU A 103 19.41 -3.81 -19.41
CA GLU A 103 20.84 -3.84 -19.70
C GLU A 103 21.47 -2.48 -19.34
N GLY A 104 22.35 -2.49 -18.34
CA GLY A 104 23.03 -1.30 -17.84
C GLY A 104 22.42 -0.68 -16.58
N ASP A 105 21.33 -1.23 -16.06
CA ASP A 105 20.80 -0.83 -14.75
C ASP A 105 21.76 -1.27 -13.63
N GLU A 106 22.05 -0.35 -12.71
CA GLU A 106 22.63 -0.71 -11.42
C GLU A 106 21.51 -1.28 -10.54
N ASP A 107 21.73 -2.43 -9.86
CA ASP A 107 20.79 -2.99 -8.88
C ASP A 107 20.54 -1.99 -7.75
N ALA A 108 19.58 -1.09 -7.97
CA ALA A 108 19.36 0.11 -7.20
C ALA A 108 18.49 -0.17 -5.96
N PHE A 109 17.67 -1.22 -6.04
CA PHE A 109 16.69 -1.53 -5.00
C PHE A 109 16.89 -2.92 -4.41
N SER A 110 17.08 -2.98 -3.09
CA SER A 110 17.03 -4.27 -2.39
C SER A 110 15.62 -4.87 -2.33
N ARG A 111 14.60 -4.02 -2.44
CA ARG A 111 13.18 -4.37 -2.57
C ARG A 111 12.56 -3.46 -3.61
N GLU A 112 12.30 -4.01 -4.76
CA GLU A 112 11.81 -3.34 -5.94
C GLU A 112 10.46 -2.65 -5.65
N PRO A 113 10.22 -1.43 -6.16
CA PRO A 113 8.98 -0.71 -5.94
C PRO A 113 7.73 -1.50 -6.37
N PHE A 114 6.68 -1.47 -5.53
CA PHE A 114 5.36 -2.01 -5.85
C PHE A 114 4.38 -0.89 -6.22
N ILE A 115 4.03 -0.81 -7.51
CA ILE A 115 3.18 0.21 -8.09
C ILE A 115 1.73 -0.26 -8.07
N LEU A 116 0.85 0.59 -7.55
CA LEU A 116 -0.59 0.36 -7.49
C LEU A 116 -1.31 1.50 -8.21
N ARG A 117 -2.22 1.17 -9.12
CA ARG A 117 -3.07 2.14 -9.81
C ARG A 117 -4.52 1.98 -9.36
N PHE A 118 -5.03 3.00 -8.68
CA PHE A 118 -6.42 3.05 -8.27
C PHE A 118 -7.21 4.00 -9.13
N SER A 119 -8.41 3.61 -9.54
CA SER A 119 -9.45 4.54 -10.00
C SER A 119 -10.31 4.93 -8.82
N LEU A 120 -10.58 6.22 -8.68
CA LEU A 120 -11.45 6.76 -7.66
C LEU A 120 -12.82 7.06 -8.24
N PRO A 121 -13.90 6.95 -7.44
CA PRO A 121 -15.18 7.51 -7.82
C PRO A 121 -14.99 9.01 -8.08
N SER A 122 -15.36 9.48 -9.28
CA SER A 122 -15.24 10.88 -9.65
C SER A 122 -15.95 11.74 -8.61
N THR A 123 -15.19 12.55 -7.88
CA THR A 123 -15.77 13.61 -7.08
C THR A 123 -16.02 14.78 -8.00
N SER A 124 -17.13 14.76 -8.75
CA SER A 124 -17.59 15.93 -9.50
C SER A 124 -17.90 17.05 -8.49
N LYS A 125 -16.91 17.90 -8.21
CA LYS A 125 -17.05 19.03 -7.28
C LYS A 125 -16.49 20.36 -7.80
N TYR A 126 -16.05 20.43 -9.06
CA TYR A 126 -15.73 21.70 -9.70
C TYR A 126 -16.37 21.78 -11.09
N PRO A 127 -16.99 22.92 -11.46
CA PRO A 127 -17.37 23.21 -12.84
C PRO A 127 -16.14 23.27 -13.75
N ASP A 128 -16.34 23.01 -15.03
CA ASP A 128 -15.39 22.61 -16.09
C ASP A 128 -14.35 23.68 -16.50
N ASP A 129 -14.09 24.69 -15.68
CA ASP A 129 -13.43 25.92 -16.10
C ASP A 129 -12.48 26.48 -15.04
N MET A 130 -11.36 25.79 -14.80
CA MET A 130 -10.16 26.43 -14.25
C MET A 130 -8.88 25.63 -14.51
N GLU A 131 -8.11 26.01 -15.53
CA GLU A 131 -6.71 25.58 -15.70
C GLU A 131 -5.82 26.27 -14.65
N THR A 132 -4.99 25.51 -13.92
CA THR A 132 -3.75 26.08 -13.33
C THR A 132 -2.59 25.08 -13.34
N PRO A 133 -1.34 25.56 -13.52
CA PRO A 133 -0.18 24.75 -13.87
C PRO A 133 0.48 24.13 -12.63
N THR A 134 1.06 22.95 -12.82
CA THR A 134 1.82 22.23 -11.80
C THR A 134 3.24 22.77 -11.68
N PRO A 135 3.76 23.07 -10.47
CA PRO A 135 5.19 23.07 -10.20
C PRO A 135 5.66 21.71 -9.70
N VAL A 136 6.86 21.35 -10.17
CA VAL A 136 7.66 20.16 -9.88
C VAL A 136 8.60 20.39 -8.68
N ILE A 137 8.83 19.33 -7.87
CA ILE A 137 10.13 18.81 -7.31
C ILE A 137 9.89 17.93 -6.04
N SER A 138 10.62 16.80 -5.98
CA SER A 138 10.68 15.62 -5.07
C SER A 138 10.78 15.90 -3.54
N LEU A 139 10.63 14.96 -2.56
CA LEU A 139 10.80 13.50 -2.43
C LEU A 139 10.03 12.99 -1.17
N PHE A 140 9.86 11.66 -1.03
CA PHE A 140 9.31 10.83 0.08
C PHE A 140 7.87 10.34 -0.11
N LEU A 141 7.73 9.02 -0.31
CA LEU A 141 6.48 8.30 -0.58
C LEU A 141 5.61 9.04 -1.61
N GLN A 142 5.97 8.93 -2.88
CA GLN A 142 5.29 9.68 -3.92
C GLN A 142 3.90 9.06 -4.15
N ILE A 143 2.94 9.48 -3.33
CA ILE A 143 1.51 9.31 -3.58
C ILE A 143 1.15 10.39 -4.58
N LYS A 144 1.21 10.10 -5.88
CA LYS A 144 0.83 11.06 -6.91
C LYS A 144 -0.61 10.79 -7.30
N ALA A 145 -1.51 11.72 -6.97
CA ALA A 145 -2.85 11.76 -7.52
C ALA A 145 -2.80 12.51 -8.87
N LEU A 146 -3.17 11.86 -9.97
CA LEU A 146 -3.26 12.45 -11.30
C LEU A 146 -4.55 11.95 -11.95
N ASN A 147 -5.44 12.87 -12.35
CA ASN A 147 -6.65 12.58 -13.13
C ASN A 147 -7.41 11.32 -12.64
N ASP A 148 -8.00 11.42 -11.44
CA ASP A 148 -8.73 10.34 -10.74
C ASP A 148 -7.93 9.07 -10.42
N ASN A 149 -6.62 9.05 -10.66
CA ASN A 149 -5.74 7.94 -10.34
C ASN A 149 -4.79 8.24 -9.19
N ILE A 150 -4.65 7.32 -8.23
CA ILE A 150 -3.58 7.36 -7.23
C ILE A 150 -2.50 6.35 -7.62
N PHE A 151 -1.26 6.83 -7.69
CA PHE A 151 -0.05 6.01 -7.75
C PHE A 151 0.64 6.06 -6.40
N ILE A 152 0.89 4.91 -5.78
CA ILE A 152 1.65 4.82 -4.53
C ILE A 152 3.03 4.26 -4.85
N TRP A 153 4.05 5.10 -4.76
CA TRP A 153 5.44 4.71 -4.89
C TRP A 153 6.09 4.69 -3.51
N ASN A 154 6.66 3.54 -3.12
CA ASN A 154 7.36 3.43 -1.85
C ASN A 154 8.87 3.37 -2.09
N TRP A 155 9.55 4.50 -1.86
CA TRP A 155 11.00 4.57 -1.82
C TRP A 155 11.49 4.23 -0.41
N LEU A 156 12.22 3.14 -0.26
CA LEU A 156 13.08 2.91 0.90
C LEU A 156 14.52 3.11 0.42
N ASN A 157 15.07 4.31 0.66
CA ASN A 157 16.53 4.47 0.62
C ASN A 157 17.09 3.60 1.76
N CYS A 158 17.85 2.56 1.39
CA CYS A 158 18.76 1.90 2.32
C CYS A 158 20.05 2.72 2.42
#